data_AF-A0A167XB22-F1
#
_entry.id   AF-A0A167XB22-F1
#
_cell.length_a   1.000
_cell.length_b   1.000
_cell.length_c   1.000
_cell.angle_alpha   90.00
_cell.angle_beta   90.00
_cell.angle_gamma   90.00
#
_symmetry.space_group_name_H-M   'P 1'
#
loop_
_entity.id
_entity.type
_entity.pdbx_description
1 polymer ?
#
loop_
_entity_poly.entity_id
_entity_poly.type
_entity_poly.pdbx_seq_one_letter_code
_entity_poly.pdbx_strand_id
1 'polypeptide(L)' 'SAQDFLLVCKRWLRISTPLLYSAVIIRSKAQVAALARTLSENNLFGLQIRKIRIEGGYNAPLKHVIDLAPNLTHFFLSL' A
#
# COMPACT_ATOMS: atom_id res chain seq x y z
N SER A 1 8.58 11.80 7.02
CA SER A 1 7.85 10.52 6.81
C SER A 1 8.51 9.73 5.70
N ALA A 2 8.30 8.40 5.57
CA ALA A 2 9.01 7.55 4.60
C ALA A 2 8.92 8.01 3.12
N GLN A 3 7.95 8.87 2.79
CA GLN A 3 7.73 9.46 1.47
C GLN A 3 8.87 10.41 1.04
N ASP A 4 9.58 11.00 2.01
CA ASP A 4 10.66 11.97 1.75
C ASP A 4 11.85 11.31 1.03
N PHE A 5 12.05 10.00 1.22
CA PHE A 5 13.07 9.22 0.53
C PHE A 5 12.84 9.10 -0.98
N LEU A 6 11.61 9.28 -1.45
CA LEU A 6 11.28 9.26 -2.88
C LEU A 6 11.78 10.52 -3.62
N LEU A 7 12.01 11.61 -2.88
CA LEU A 7 12.31 12.92 -3.45
C LEU A 7 13.82 13.25 -3.47
N VAL A 8 14.67 12.39 -2.91
CA VAL A 8 16.12 12.64 -2.79
C VAL A 8 16.82 12.55 -4.16
N CYS A 9 16.72 11.43 -4.85
CA CYS A 9 17.22 11.27 -6.23
C CYS A 9 16.62 10.03 -6.92
N LYS A 10 16.80 9.89 -8.24
CA LYS A 10 16.24 8.77 -9.04
C LYS A 10 16.63 7.37 -8.54
N ARG A 11 17.83 7.23 -7.96
CA ARG A 11 18.29 5.95 -7.41
C ARG A 11 17.58 5.61 -6.10
N TRP A 12 17.38 6.61 -5.25
CA TRP A 12 16.59 6.47 -4.02
C TRP A 12 15.12 6.22 -4.31
N LEU A 13 14.54 6.88 -5.32
CA LEU A 13 13.21 6.57 -5.83
C LEU A 13 13.11 5.08 -6.20
N ARG A 14 14.00 4.58 -7.07
CA ARG A 14 13.97 3.18 -7.53
C ARG A 14 14.07 2.15 -6.40
N ILE A 15 14.91 2.39 -5.39
CA ILE A 15 15.13 1.46 -4.28
C ILE A 15 14.01 1.57 -3.24
N SER A 16 13.52 2.79 -2.99
CA SER A 16 12.52 3.05 -1.96
C SER A 16 11.11 2.67 -2.41
N THR A 17 10.77 2.77 -3.71
CA THR A 17 9.45 2.38 -4.24
C THR A 17 9.02 0.99 -3.78
N PRO A 18 9.77 -0.11 -4.02
CA PRO A 18 9.35 -1.44 -3.55
C PRO A 18 9.34 -1.56 -2.03
N LEU A 19 10.20 -0.84 -1.30
CA LEU A 19 10.19 -0.81 0.17
C LEU A 19 8.95 -0.11 0.72
N LEU A 20 8.50 0.95 0.07
CA LEU A 20 7.33 1.74 0.46
C LEU A 20 6.03 0.97 0.20
N TYR A 21 5.93 0.28 -0.94
CA TYR A 21 4.77 -0.56 -1.25
C TYR A 21 4.79 -1.91 -0.51
N SER A 22 5.96 -2.37 -0.05
CA SER A 22 6.07 -3.60 0.75
C SER A 22 5.26 -3.52 2.05
N ALA A 23 5.17 -2.34 2.67
CA ALA A 23 4.42 -2.12 3.91
C ALA A 23 3.45 -0.93 3.77
N VAL A 24 2.20 -1.25 3.42
CA VAL A 24 1.12 -0.28 3.30
C VAL A 24 0.49 -0.06 4.67
N ILE A 25 0.45 1.19 5.13
CA ILE A 25 -0.24 1.58 6.36
C ILE A 25 -1.44 2.44 5.98
N ILE A 26 -2.63 1.96 6.31
CA ILE A 26 -3.92 2.58 6.05
C ILE A 26 -4.44 3.17 7.36
N ARG A 27 -4.56 4.49 7.40
CA ARG A 27 -5.05 5.24 8.58
C ARG A 27 -6.34 6.01 8.32
N SER A 28 -6.79 6.07 7.06
CA SER A 28 -8.01 6.81 6.71
C SER A 28 -8.73 6.20 5.51
N LYS A 29 -10.04 6.45 5.41
CA LYS A 29 -10.88 6.06 4.25
C LYS A 29 -10.34 6.60 2.93
N ALA A 30 -9.85 7.85 2.93
CA ALA A 30 -9.29 8.48 1.74
C ALA A 30 -8.04 7.74 1.23
N GLN A 31 -7.19 7.24 2.14
CA GLN A 31 -6.02 6.44 1.77
C GLN A 31 -6.40 5.10 1.14
N VAL A 32 -7.42 4.40 1.67
CA VAL A 32 -7.90 3.16 1.06
C VAL A 32 -8.42 3.41 -0.35
N ALA A 33 -9.23 4.45 -0.54
CA ALA A 33 -9.80 4.76 -1.84
C ALA A 33 -8.73 5.15 -2.87
N ALA A 34 -7.75 5.98 -2.45
CA ALA A 34 -6.63 6.34 -3.30
C ALA A 34 -5.80 5.11 -3.69
N LEU A 35 -5.49 4.22 -2.73
CA LEU A 35 -4.74 3.00 -2.98
C LEU A 35 -5.50 2.05 -3.91
N ALA A 36 -6.79 1.82 -3.67
CA ALA A 36 -7.62 0.98 -4.53
C ALA A 36 -7.64 1.50 -5.97
N ARG A 37 -7.68 2.82 -6.17
CA ARG A 37 -7.59 3.45 -7.47
C ARG A 37 -6.22 3.22 -8.12
N THR A 38 -5.13 3.48 -7.40
CA THR A 38 -3.76 3.29 -7.90
C THR A 38 -3.49 1.83 -8.29
N LEU A 39 -3.96 0.87 -7.49
CA LEU A 39 -3.82 -0.55 -7.80
C LEU A 39 -4.65 -0.98 -9.01
N SER A 40 -5.85 -0.39 -9.18
CA SER A 40 -6.68 -0.61 -10.37
C SER A 40 -6.03 -0.05 -11.64
N GLU A 41 -5.36 1.11 -11.54
CA GLU A 41 -4.64 1.72 -12.67
C GLU A 41 -3.32 1.00 -12.99
N ASN A 42 -2.65 0.40 -12.00
CA ASN A 42 -1.40 -0.34 -12.20
C ASN A 42 -1.26 -1.52 -11.22
N ASN A 43 -1.63 -2.69 -11.72
CA ASN A 43 -1.67 -3.93 -10.94
C ASN A 43 -0.28 -4.44 -10.50
N LEU A 44 0.81 -3.94 -11.11
CA LEU A 44 2.18 -4.33 -10.73
C LEU A 44 2.53 -3.88 -9.31
N PHE A 45 1.93 -2.79 -8.83
CA PHE A 45 2.14 -2.33 -7.45
C PHE A 45 1.49 -3.27 -6.43
N GLY A 46 0.38 -3.91 -6.79
CA GLY A 46 -0.28 -4.92 -5.95
C GLY A 46 0.61 -6.13 -5.67
N LEU A 47 1.40 -6.55 -6.67
CA LEU A 47 2.38 -7.63 -6.52
C LEU A 47 3.51 -7.31 -5.52
N GLN A 48 3.78 -6.03 -5.28
CA GLN A 48 4.82 -5.58 -4.36
C GLN A 48 4.32 -5.47 -2.91
N ILE A 49 3.00 -5.49 -2.70
CA ILE A 49 2.41 -5.43 -1.36
C ILE A 49 2.65 -6.75 -0.65
N ARG A 50 3.35 -6.68 0.49
CA ARG A 50 3.63 -7.84 1.36
C ARG A 50 3.00 -7.70 2.73
N LYS A 51 2.84 -6.46 3.21
CA LYS A 51 2.31 -6.15 4.53
C LYS A 51 1.26 -5.05 4.41
N ILE A 52 0.08 -5.28 4.99
CA ILE A 52 -0.96 -4.26 5.14
C ILE A 52 -1.22 -4.08 6.63
N ARG A 53 -1.18 -2.83 7.09
CA ARG A 53 -1.62 -2.42 8.43
C ARG A 53 -2.81 -1.49 8.30
N ILE A 54 -3.84 -1.75 9.10
CA ILE A 54 -5.09 -0.98 9.07
C ILE A 54 -5.38 -0.47 10.46
N GLU A 55 -5.64 0.83 10.54
CA GLU A 55 -6.09 1.52 11.75
C GLU A 55 -7.56 1.93 11.48
N GLY A 56 -8.51 1.03 11.77
CA GLY A 56 -9.96 1.21 11.56
C GLY A 56 -10.65 0.15 10.66
N GLY A 57 -12.00 0.16 10.64
CA GLY A 57 -12.81 -0.75 9.83
C GLY A 57 -13.20 -0.15 8.46
N TYR A 58 -12.55 -0.58 7.38
CA TYR A 58 -12.74 -0.04 6.02
C TYR A 58 -13.18 -1.11 4.99
N ASN A 59 -14.29 -1.79 5.25
CA ASN A 59 -14.59 -3.11 4.66
C ASN A 59 -14.62 -3.19 3.11
N ALA A 60 -15.36 -2.34 2.40
CA ALA A 60 -15.56 -2.49 0.95
C ALA A 60 -14.30 -2.20 0.08
N PRO A 61 -13.67 -1.01 0.18
CA PRO A 61 -12.50 -0.71 -0.65
C PRO A 61 -11.25 -1.47 -0.19
N LEU A 62 -11.19 -1.92 1.06
CA LEU A 62 -10.11 -2.77 1.54
C LEU A 62 -10.16 -4.16 0.90
N LYS A 63 -11.34 -4.75 0.75
CA LYS A 63 -11.49 -6.06 0.11
C LYS A 63 -10.89 -6.04 -1.30
N HIS A 64 -11.19 -4.98 -2.07
CA HIS A 64 -10.62 -4.76 -3.39
C HIS A 64 -9.09 -4.64 -3.38
N VAL A 65 -8.51 -3.97 -2.39
CA VAL A 65 -7.05 -3.87 -2.23
C VAL A 65 -6.42 -5.24 -1.93
N ILE A 66 -7.05 -6.05 -1.08
CA ILE A 66 -6.57 -7.39 -0.72
C ILE A 66 -6.63 -8.32 -1.96
N ASP A 67 -7.71 -8.27 -2.73
CA ASP A 67 -7.86 -9.07 -3.96
C ASP A 67 -6.77 -8.73 -5.00
N LEU A 68 -6.30 -7.47 -5.02
CA LEU A 68 -5.21 -7.00 -5.89
C LEU A 68 -3.80 -7.24 -5.31
N ALA A 69 -3.68 -7.74 -4.09
CA ALA A 69 -2.41 -7.98 -3.40
C ALA A 69 -2.17 -9.48 -3.12
N PRO A 70 -1.92 -10.30 -4.16
CA PRO A 70 -1.82 -11.76 -4.00
C PRO A 70 -0.62 -12.23 -3.19
N ASN A 71 0.42 -11.39 -3.05
CA ASN A 71 1.64 -11.68 -2.29
C ASN A 71 1.58 -11.19 -0.82
N LEU A 72 0.38 -10.88 -0.33
CA LEU A 72 0.18 -10.43 1.05
C LEU A 72 0.58 -11.55 2.02
N THR A 73 1.57 -11.27 2.87
CA THR A 73 2.10 -12.21 3.87
C THR A 73 1.76 -11.78 5.29
N HIS A 74 1.60 -10.48 5.53
CA HIS A 74 1.28 -9.96 6.85
C HIS A 74 0.09 -9.01 6.79
N PHE A 75 -0.90 -9.29 7.64
CA PHE A 75 -2.09 -8.46 7.79
C PHE A 75 -2.22 -8.05 9.25
N PHE A 76 -2.17 -6.74 9.51
CA PHE A 76 -2.29 -6.18 10.85
C PHE A 76 -3.54 -5.32 10.93
N LEU A 77 -4.38 -5.58 11.92
CA LEU A 77 -5.56 -4.80 12.22
C LEU A 77 -5.40 -4.21 13.63
N SER A 78 -5.32 -2.89 13.70
CA SER A 78 -5.36 -2.14 14.96
C SER A 78 -6.75 -1.54 15.08
N LEU A 79 -7.41 -1.83 16.20
CA LEU A 79 -8.69 -1.24 16.59
C LEU A 79 -8.47 0.13 17.23
#